data_AF-A0A7X7PYP2-F1
#
_entry.id   AF-A0A7X7PYP2-F1
#
_cell.length_a   1.000
_cell.length_b   1.000
_cell.length_c   1.000
_cell.angle_alpha   90.00
_cell.angle_beta   90.00
_cell.angle_gamma   90.00
#
_symmetry.space_group_name_H-M   'P 1'
#
loop_
_entity.id
_entity.type
_entity.pdbx_description
1 polymer ?
#
loop_
_entity_poly.entity_id
_entity_poly.type
_entity_poly.pdbx_seq_one_letter_code
_entity_poly.pdbx_strand_id
1 'polypeptide(L)'
;MGEIAPAIADFVTGLALDEAGGRVFVSADDVVIAVDLETGFHETIVDIAGSDLESISDILLDAEGERLLIVDAVLDGLYALDLVTRDLDVVSRDASRGSGPAFDGPVSISRVGTSSELFVANQGSESVMRADLETGDREELAHSCATTTFAMLNQVLFSEPRHELLISGDNFFSVDLESGECTSLPRRVSPLQIRTTSDDQLLAVSFRTLLQIDRATGEVAIVSK
;
A
#
# COMPACT_ATOMS: atom_id res chain seq x y z
N MET A 1 -27.68 -4.39 12.52
CA MET A 1 -26.42 -3.72 12.17
C MET A 1 -25.42 -4.25 13.19
N GLY A 2 -24.76 -5.36 12.85
CA GLY A 2 -23.83 -6.02 13.75
C GLY A 2 -22.60 -5.14 13.91
N GLU A 3 -22.22 -4.89 15.14
CA GLU A 3 -20.95 -4.24 15.48
C GLU A 3 -19.83 -5.08 14.84
N ILE A 4 -19.01 -4.46 14.00
CA ILE A 4 -17.77 -5.07 13.51
C ILE A 4 -16.97 -5.39 14.77
N ALA A 5 -16.52 -6.64 14.89
CA ALA A 5 -16.06 -7.20 16.16
C ALA A 5 -14.99 -6.33 16.86
N PRO A 6 -14.84 -6.46 18.20
CA PRO A 6 -13.81 -5.79 18.99
C PRO A 6 -12.37 -5.94 18.47
N ALA A 7 -12.12 -6.90 17.55
CA ALA A 7 -10.82 -7.16 16.92
C ALA A 7 -10.44 -6.16 15.82
N ILE A 8 -11.38 -5.35 15.29
CA ILE A 8 -11.07 -4.27 14.31
C ILE A 8 -11.19 -2.89 14.98
N ALA A 9 -10.91 -2.82 16.29
CA ALA A 9 -10.82 -1.55 17.02
C ALA A 9 -9.41 -0.91 16.94
N ASP A 10 -8.48 -1.61 16.29
CA ASP A 10 -7.05 -1.33 16.29
C ASP A 10 -6.57 -0.63 15.01
N PHE A 11 -5.29 -0.24 14.95
CA PHE A 11 -4.75 0.65 13.93
C PHE A 11 -4.69 -0.07 12.57
N VAL A 12 -5.74 0.08 11.75
CA VAL A 12 -5.80 -0.48 10.40
C VAL A 12 -4.70 0.14 9.53
N THR A 13 -3.82 -0.72 8.99
CA THR A 13 -2.67 -0.31 8.16
C THR A 13 -2.93 -0.50 6.66
N GLY A 14 -3.74 -1.50 6.28
CA GLY A 14 -3.94 -1.88 4.88
C GLY A 14 -5.29 -2.54 4.62
N LEU A 15 -5.73 -2.43 3.36
CA LEU A 15 -6.98 -3.01 2.86
C LEU A 15 -6.77 -3.53 1.44
N ALA A 16 -7.13 -4.80 1.20
CA ALA A 16 -7.12 -5.40 -0.12
C ALA A 16 -8.48 -6.05 -0.44
N LEU A 17 -9.13 -5.58 -1.52
CA LEU A 17 -10.44 -6.05 -1.94
C LEU A 17 -10.32 -7.26 -2.88
N ASP A 18 -11.03 -8.33 -2.57
CA ASP A 18 -11.23 -9.49 -3.43
C ASP A 18 -12.69 -9.47 -3.94
N GLU A 19 -12.92 -8.75 -5.03
CA GLU A 19 -14.26 -8.61 -5.62
C GLU A 19 -14.83 -9.95 -6.09
N ALA A 20 -13.97 -10.81 -6.67
CA ALA A 20 -14.38 -12.12 -7.17
C ALA A 20 -14.74 -13.08 -6.04
N GLY A 21 -14.01 -13.02 -4.93
CA GLY A 21 -14.26 -13.78 -3.71
C GLY A 21 -15.30 -13.17 -2.78
N GLY A 22 -15.80 -11.96 -3.05
CA GLY A 22 -16.79 -11.29 -2.21
C GLY A 22 -16.29 -10.96 -0.80
N ARG A 23 -14.99 -10.69 -0.65
CA ARG A 23 -14.35 -10.47 0.65
C ARG A 23 -13.36 -9.31 0.61
N VAL A 24 -13.01 -8.79 1.78
CA VAL A 24 -11.93 -7.81 1.96
C VAL A 24 -10.94 -8.34 2.98
N PHE A 25 -9.66 -8.16 2.70
CA PHE A 25 -8.58 -8.39 3.64
C PHE A 25 -8.24 -7.07 4.33
N VAL A 26 -8.04 -7.14 5.64
CA VAL A 26 -7.75 -6.00 6.52
C VAL A 26 -6.50 -6.33 7.30
N SER A 27 -5.42 -5.54 7.17
CA SER A 27 -4.33 -5.60 8.13
C SER A 27 -4.55 -4.56 9.24
N ALA A 28 -4.44 -5.00 10.48
CA ALA A 28 -4.63 -4.15 11.66
C ALA A 28 -3.67 -4.62 12.75
N ASP A 29 -2.78 -3.73 13.20
CA ASP A 29 -1.67 -4.04 14.10
C ASP A 29 -0.91 -5.33 13.66
N ASP A 30 -1.11 -6.40 14.42
CA ASP A 30 -0.36 -7.64 14.41
C ASP A 30 -1.08 -8.75 13.61
N VAL A 31 -2.20 -8.44 12.95
CA VAL A 31 -3.04 -9.44 12.28
C VAL A 31 -3.47 -9.04 10.88
N VAL A 32 -3.77 -10.04 10.06
CA VAL A 32 -4.59 -9.89 8.86
C VAL A 32 -5.88 -10.66 9.04
N ILE A 33 -7.00 -10.00 8.76
CA ILE A 33 -8.35 -10.53 8.87
C ILE A 33 -8.98 -10.58 7.48
N ALA A 34 -9.59 -11.71 7.12
CA ALA A 34 -10.47 -11.79 5.97
C ALA A 34 -11.92 -11.56 6.42
N VAL A 35 -12.64 -10.67 5.76
CA VAL A 35 -14.03 -10.30 6.05
C VAL A 35 -14.89 -10.58 4.84
N ASP A 36 -15.91 -11.42 5.02
CA ASP A 36 -16.96 -11.68 4.03
C ASP A 36 -17.88 -10.45 3.91
N LEU A 37 -18.02 -9.91 2.70
CA LEU A 37 -18.73 -8.65 2.47
C LEU A 37 -20.26 -8.80 2.50
N GLU A 38 -20.79 -10.01 2.32
CA GLU A 38 -22.23 -10.27 2.34
C GLU A 38 -22.74 -10.45 3.77
N THR A 39 -22.00 -11.20 4.58
CA THR A 39 -22.41 -11.66 5.92
C THR A 39 -21.75 -10.88 7.06
N GLY A 40 -20.59 -10.26 6.80
CA GLY A 40 -19.74 -9.65 7.84
C GLY A 40 -19.01 -10.68 8.72
N PHE A 41 -19.07 -11.96 8.38
CA PHE A 41 -18.24 -12.97 9.03
C PHE A 41 -16.77 -12.65 8.76
N HIS A 42 -15.92 -12.88 9.76
CA HIS A 42 -14.50 -12.62 9.65
C HIS A 42 -13.66 -13.66 10.36
N GLU A 43 -12.47 -13.89 9.85
CA GLU A 43 -11.47 -14.77 10.43
C GLU A 43 -10.08 -14.15 10.35
N THR A 44 -9.26 -14.40 11.37
CA THR A 44 -7.82 -14.08 11.34
C THR A 44 -7.12 -15.09 10.42
N ILE A 45 -6.45 -14.58 9.40
CA ILE A 45 -5.69 -15.39 8.43
C ILE A 45 -4.17 -15.30 8.62
N VAL A 46 -3.72 -14.23 9.29
CA VAL A 46 -2.34 -14.04 9.75
C VAL A 46 -2.40 -13.47 11.16
N ASP A 47 -1.54 -13.99 12.03
CA ASP A 47 -1.21 -13.41 13.33
C ASP A 47 0.31 -13.41 13.41
N ILE A 48 0.94 -12.25 13.65
CA ILE A 48 2.40 -12.20 13.71
C ILE A 48 2.92 -13.07 14.85
N ALA A 49 2.13 -13.27 15.92
CA ALA A 49 2.46 -14.14 17.03
C ALA A 49 2.51 -15.60 16.58
N GLY A 50 3.70 -16.05 16.20
CA GLY A 50 3.94 -17.39 15.67
C GLY A 50 4.17 -17.45 14.16
N SER A 51 4.36 -16.30 13.51
CA SER A 51 4.82 -16.19 12.12
C SER A 51 6.27 -15.68 12.05
N ASP A 52 6.79 -15.57 10.83
CA ASP A 52 8.08 -14.93 10.52
C ASP A 52 7.93 -13.42 10.22
N LEU A 53 6.85 -12.77 10.68
CA LEU A 53 6.58 -11.33 10.58
C LEU A 53 6.77 -10.62 11.93
N GLU A 54 7.04 -9.32 11.89
CA GLU A 54 7.18 -8.44 13.07
C GLU A 54 6.32 -7.17 13.02
N SER A 55 5.94 -6.65 11.84
CA SER A 55 5.10 -5.43 11.76
C SER A 55 4.44 -5.25 10.39
N ILE A 56 3.12 -5.45 10.31
CA ILE A 56 2.39 -5.39 9.03
C ILE A 56 1.98 -3.95 8.69
N SER A 57 2.64 -3.34 7.71
CA SER A 57 2.40 -1.94 7.33
C SER A 57 1.45 -1.73 6.15
N ASP A 58 1.32 -2.71 5.24
CA ASP A 58 0.36 -2.67 4.13
C ASP A 58 0.14 -4.08 3.55
N ILE A 59 -0.92 -4.24 2.77
CA ILE A 59 -1.26 -5.49 2.08
C ILE A 59 -1.77 -5.23 0.66
N LEU A 60 -1.46 -6.14 -0.26
CA LEU A 60 -1.92 -6.11 -1.65
C LEU A 60 -2.35 -7.50 -2.12
N LEU A 61 -3.54 -7.61 -2.70
CA LEU A 61 -4.04 -8.87 -3.24
C LEU A 61 -3.38 -9.19 -4.58
N ASP A 62 -2.76 -10.36 -4.68
CA ASP A 62 -2.33 -10.94 -5.94
C ASP A 62 -3.29 -12.08 -6.32
N ALA A 63 -4.42 -11.71 -6.92
CA ALA A 63 -5.52 -12.63 -7.19
C ALA A 63 -5.15 -13.78 -8.14
N GLU A 64 -4.30 -13.53 -9.16
CA GLU A 64 -3.85 -14.58 -10.08
C GLU A 64 -2.94 -15.61 -9.39
N GLY A 65 -2.15 -15.16 -8.42
CA GLY A 65 -1.30 -16.03 -7.60
C GLY A 65 -2.00 -16.61 -6.38
N GLU A 66 -3.29 -16.35 -6.19
CA GLU A 66 -4.09 -16.74 -5.01
C GLU A 66 -3.38 -16.44 -3.67
N ARG A 67 -2.73 -15.28 -3.60
CA ARG A 67 -1.91 -14.89 -2.45
C ARG A 67 -2.11 -13.44 -2.04
N LEU A 68 -1.82 -13.15 -0.78
CA LEU A 68 -1.76 -11.79 -0.26
C LEU A 68 -0.29 -11.38 -0.11
N LEU A 69 0.10 -10.27 -0.74
CA LEU A 69 1.39 -9.65 -0.52
C LEU A 69 1.32 -8.81 0.76
N ILE A 70 2.31 -8.95 1.62
CA ILE A 70 2.37 -8.31 2.94
C ILE A 70 3.68 -7.52 3.02
N VAL A 71 3.58 -6.27 3.46
CA VAL A 71 4.74 -5.42 3.76
C VAL A 71 5.06 -5.54 5.24
N ASP A 72 6.31 -5.89 5.55
CA ASP A 72 6.83 -5.88 6.92
C ASP A 72 7.79 -4.72 7.14
N ALA A 73 7.39 -3.79 7.99
CA ALA A 73 8.11 -2.55 8.24
C ALA A 73 9.35 -2.70 9.14
N VAL A 74 9.43 -3.77 9.94
CA VAL A 74 10.53 -3.97 10.91
C VAL A 74 11.56 -4.95 10.34
N LEU A 75 11.12 -5.94 9.57
CA LEU A 75 11.98 -6.89 8.88
C LEU A 75 12.50 -6.38 7.54
N ASP A 76 12.06 -5.20 7.10
CA ASP A 76 12.40 -4.56 5.84
C ASP A 76 12.20 -5.51 4.65
N GLY A 77 10.98 -6.05 4.54
CA GLY A 77 10.69 -7.14 3.61
C GLY A 77 9.27 -7.15 3.06
N LEU A 78 9.14 -7.82 1.92
CA LEU A 78 7.88 -8.21 1.31
C LEU A 78 7.69 -9.71 1.44
N TYR A 79 6.49 -10.12 1.79
CA TYR A 79 6.10 -11.52 1.98
C TYR A 79 4.85 -11.84 1.17
N ALA A 80 4.63 -13.12 0.90
CA ALA A 80 3.44 -13.65 0.26
C ALA A 80 2.80 -14.70 1.16
N LEU A 81 1.53 -14.50 1.50
CA LEU A 81 0.70 -15.50 2.15
C LEU A 81 -0.10 -16.24 1.09
N ASP A 82 0.11 -17.55 0.95
CA ASP A 82 -0.76 -18.41 0.15
C ASP A 82 -2.15 -18.49 0.82
N LEU A 83 -3.20 -18.09 0.11
CA LEU A 83 -4.55 -18.03 0.68
C LEU A 83 -5.20 -19.41 0.87
N VAL A 84 -4.63 -20.45 0.26
CA VAL A 84 -5.08 -21.84 0.32
C VAL A 84 -4.34 -22.61 1.42
N THR A 85 -3.01 -22.62 1.38
CA THR A 85 -2.18 -23.39 2.32
C THR A 85 -1.92 -22.66 3.63
N ARG A 86 -2.02 -21.32 3.63
CA ARG A 86 -1.64 -20.42 4.73
C ARG A 86 -0.14 -20.41 5.02
N ASP A 87 0.67 -20.84 4.07
CA ASP A 87 2.12 -20.71 4.14
C ASP A 87 2.55 -19.28 3.81
N LEU A 88 3.60 -18.81 4.48
CA LEU A 88 4.20 -17.50 4.26
C LEU A 88 5.58 -17.66 3.62
N ASP A 89 5.79 -17.01 2.48
CA ASP A 89 7.05 -17.01 1.76
C ASP A 89 7.65 -15.60 1.65
N VAL A 90 8.97 -15.49 1.67
CA VAL A 90 9.67 -14.23 1.39
C VAL A 90 9.59 -13.92 -0.10
N VAL A 91 9.07 -12.74 -0.46
CA VAL A 91 9.06 -12.21 -1.84
C VAL A 91 10.33 -11.41 -2.11
N SER A 92 10.71 -10.51 -1.20
CA SER A 92 11.91 -9.69 -1.34
C SER A 92 12.38 -9.20 0.03
N ARG A 93 13.62 -9.52 0.40
CA ARG A 93 14.25 -9.07 1.65
C ARG A 93 15.76 -9.18 1.54
N ASP A 94 16.48 -8.18 2.05
CA ASP A 94 17.94 -8.18 1.98
C ASP A 94 18.56 -9.44 2.62
N ALA A 95 19.66 -9.90 2.01
CA ALA A 95 20.35 -11.15 2.34
C ALA A 95 19.51 -12.44 2.35
N SER A 96 18.21 -12.37 2.01
CA SER A 96 17.27 -13.52 2.03
C SER A 96 16.79 -13.87 0.62
N ARG A 97 16.28 -12.88 -0.13
CA ARG A 97 15.80 -13.05 -1.51
C ARG A 97 15.93 -11.75 -2.31
N GLY A 98 16.39 -11.90 -3.54
CA GLY A 98 16.65 -10.79 -4.47
C GLY A 98 17.92 -10.01 -4.15
N SER A 99 18.33 -9.17 -5.10
CA SER A 99 19.49 -8.28 -5.02
C SER A 99 19.08 -6.81 -5.08
N GLY A 100 20.04 -5.89 -4.94
CA GLY A 100 19.79 -4.45 -4.93
C GLY A 100 19.70 -3.84 -3.53
N PRO A 101 19.43 -2.53 -3.42
CA PRO A 101 19.37 -1.84 -2.13
C PRO A 101 18.33 -2.49 -1.20
N ALA A 102 18.59 -2.48 0.11
CA ALA A 102 17.62 -2.94 1.10
C ALA A 102 16.43 -1.97 1.16
N PHE A 103 15.26 -2.49 1.54
CA PHE A 103 14.19 -1.63 2.05
C PHE A 103 14.62 -1.03 3.39
N ASP A 104 13.99 0.09 3.77
CA ASP A 104 14.21 0.74 5.07
C ASP A 104 12.90 1.37 5.53
N GLY A 105 12.22 0.68 6.44
CA GLY A 105 10.88 1.01 6.90
C GLY A 105 9.86 1.07 5.77
N PRO A 106 9.62 -0.03 5.02
CA PRO A 106 8.61 -0.04 3.97
C PRO A 106 7.21 0.11 4.58
N VAL A 107 6.41 1.02 4.03
CA VAL A 107 5.09 1.39 4.58
C VAL A 107 3.93 1.20 3.61
N SER A 108 4.19 1.02 2.32
CA SER A 108 3.13 0.82 1.35
C SER A 108 3.62 0.09 0.11
N ILE A 109 2.71 -0.67 -0.51
CA ILE A 109 2.94 -1.43 -1.74
C ILE A 109 1.85 -1.13 -2.77
N SER A 110 2.25 -1.02 -4.04
CA SER A 110 1.33 -0.89 -5.17
C SER A 110 1.87 -1.60 -6.41
N ARG A 111 1.00 -1.88 -7.38
CA ARG A 111 1.35 -2.59 -8.61
C ARG A 111 0.54 -2.10 -9.80
N VAL A 112 1.12 -2.19 -11.00
CA VAL A 112 0.41 -1.95 -12.26
C VAL A 112 -0.25 -3.26 -12.68
N GLY A 113 -1.58 -3.33 -12.57
CA GLY A 113 -2.35 -4.52 -12.92
C GLY A 113 -1.80 -5.81 -12.31
N THR A 114 -1.44 -6.77 -13.15
CA THR A 114 -0.85 -8.08 -12.77
C THR A 114 0.65 -8.17 -13.09
N SER A 115 1.32 -7.03 -13.31
CA SER A 115 2.78 -6.96 -13.53
C SER A 115 3.56 -7.61 -12.40
N SER A 116 4.77 -8.12 -12.68
CA SER A 116 5.71 -8.51 -11.61
C SER A 116 6.31 -7.30 -10.89
N GLU A 117 6.24 -6.11 -11.48
CA GLU A 117 6.82 -4.90 -10.91
C GLU A 117 5.94 -4.32 -9.80
N LEU A 118 6.48 -4.32 -8.58
CA LEU A 118 5.91 -3.73 -7.39
C LEU A 118 6.57 -2.37 -7.12
N PHE A 119 5.79 -1.42 -6.63
CA PHE A 119 6.28 -0.14 -6.13
C PHE A 119 6.13 -0.12 -4.62
N VAL A 120 7.20 0.20 -3.91
CA VAL A 120 7.27 0.18 -2.44
C VAL A 120 7.70 1.55 -1.94
N ALA A 121 6.91 2.15 -1.06
CA ALA A 121 7.29 3.36 -0.34
C ALA A 121 8.07 2.99 0.92
N ASN A 122 9.26 3.57 1.09
CA ASN A 122 10.17 3.34 2.21
C ASN A 122 10.29 4.62 3.02
N GLN A 123 9.72 4.61 4.21
CA GLN A 123 9.69 5.79 5.06
C GLN A 123 11.05 6.08 5.70
N GLY A 124 11.81 5.05 6.07
CA GLY A 124 13.13 5.20 6.69
C GLY A 124 14.15 5.85 5.75
N SER A 125 14.17 5.40 4.49
CA SER A 125 15.06 5.95 3.45
C SER A 125 14.47 7.12 2.64
N GLU A 126 13.23 7.53 2.91
CA GLU A 126 12.50 8.54 2.13
C GLU A 126 12.51 8.26 0.60
N SER A 127 12.31 7.00 0.21
CA SER A 127 12.42 6.58 -1.19
C SER A 127 11.26 5.70 -1.65
N VAL A 128 10.95 5.78 -2.93
CA VAL A 128 10.12 4.81 -3.63
C VAL A 128 11.06 3.86 -4.37
N MET A 129 10.84 2.57 -4.21
CA MET A 129 11.61 1.50 -4.83
C MET A 129 10.73 0.66 -5.73
N ARG A 130 11.34 0.09 -6.77
CA ARG A 130 10.79 -1.03 -7.53
C ARG A 130 11.24 -2.33 -6.89
N ALA A 131 10.38 -3.33 -6.89
CA ALA A 131 10.73 -4.70 -6.56
C ALA A 131 10.09 -5.66 -7.56
N ASP A 132 10.83 -6.65 -8.03
CA ASP A 132 10.29 -7.70 -8.89
C ASP A 132 9.70 -8.84 -8.05
N LEU A 133 8.44 -9.16 -8.28
CA LEU A 133 7.68 -10.18 -7.56
C LEU A 133 8.20 -11.60 -7.82
N GLU A 134 8.85 -11.85 -8.96
CA GLU A 134 9.38 -13.16 -9.33
C GLU A 134 10.81 -13.37 -8.81
N THR A 135 11.70 -12.39 -8.93
CA THR A 135 13.11 -12.53 -8.53
C THR A 135 13.39 -12.00 -7.13
N GLY A 136 12.56 -11.08 -6.64
CA GLY A 136 12.77 -10.30 -5.43
C GLY A 136 13.78 -9.16 -5.60
N ASP A 137 14.34 -8.93 -6.79
CA ASP A 137 15.31 -7.87 -7.03
C ASP A 137 14.71 -6.49 -6.81
N ARG A 138 15.50 -5.56 -6.27
CA ARG A 138 15.10 -4.22 -5.84
C ARG A 138 15.91 -3.15 -6.57
N GLU A 139 15.26 -2.05 -6.90
CA GLU A 139 15.90 -0.87 -7.49
C GLU A 139 15.28 0.39 -6.89
N GLU A 140 16.08 1.40 -6.57
CA GLU A 140 15.53 2.70 -6.19
C GLU A 140 14.94 3.41 -7.42
N LEU A 141 13.67 3.82 -7.34
CA LEU A 141 13.03 4.61 -8.38
C LEU A 141 13.31 6.11 -8.19
N ALA A 142 13.04 6.62 -7.00
CA ALA A 142 13.26 8.03 -6.65
C ALA A 142 13.20 8.26 -5.14
N HIS A 143 13.87 9.29 -4.66
CA HIS A 143 13.79 9.80 -3.28
C HIS A 143 13.37 11.29 -3.20
N SER A 144 13.17 11.92 -4.35
CA SER A 144 12.77 13.32 -4.44
C SER A 144 12.08 13.65 -5.76
N CYS A 145 11.33 14.75 -5.74
CA CYS A 145 10.75 15.40 -6.90
C CYS A 145 11.37 16.79 -7.06
N ALA A 146 12.17 17.00 -8.10
CA ALA A 146 13.01 18.19 -8.27
C ALA A 146 13.91 18.44 -7.04
N THR A 147 13.59 19.42 -6.19
CA THR A 147 14.35 19.75 -4.97
C THR A 147 13.64 19.37 -3.68
N THR A 148 12.51 18.66 -3.76
CA THR A 148 11.69 18.30 -2.60
C THR A 148 11.80 16.81 -2.34
N THR A 149 12.26 16.40 -1.16
CA THR A 149 12.36 14.98 -0.78
C THR A 149 10.98 14.38 -0.46
N PHE A 150 10.92 13.05 -0.49
CA PHE A 150 9.75 12.29 -0.06
C PHE A 150 9.72 12.11 1.47
N ALA A 151 9.77 13.21 2.21
CA ALA A 151 9.71 13.17 3.66
C ALA A 151 8.40 12.55 4.17
N MET A 152 8.50 11.72 5.22
CA MET A 152 7.38 11.06 5.88
C MET A 152 6.45 10.31 4.91
N LEU A 153 7.03 9.49 4.02
CA LEU A 153 6.23 8.66 3.12
C LEU A 153 5.21 7.84 3.90
N ASN A 154 3.99 7.83 3.38
CA ASN A 154 2.86 7.05 3.89
C ASN A 154 2.34 6.08 2.84
N GLN A 155 2.28 6.50 1.58
CA GLN A 155 1.69 5.68 0.52
C GLN A 155 2.35 5.91 -0.83
N VAL A 156 2.49 4.82 -1.58
CA VAL A 156 2.63 4.84 -3.04
C VAL A 156 1.40 4.17 -3.64
N LEU A 157 0.81 4.78 -4.65
CA LEU A 157 -0.40 4.28 -5.30
C LEU A 157 -0.27 4.43 -6.81
N PHE A 158 -0.40 3.33 -7.54
CA PHE A 158 -0.58 3.37 -8.97
C PHE A 158 -1.99 3.83 -9.32
N SER A 159 -2.08 4.79 -10.25
CA SER A 159 -3.32 5.36 -10.74
C SER A 159 -3.47 5.03 -12.23
N GLU A 160 -4.35 4.07 -12.52
CA GLU A 160 -4.67 3.64 -13.89
C GLU A 160 -5.10 4.79 -14.82
N PRO A 161 -5.98 5.73 -14.41
CA PRO A 161 -6.49 6.78 -15.32
C PRO A 161 -5.42 7.64 -15.99
N ARG A 162 -4.24 7.76 -15.38
CA ARG A 162 -3.12 8.56 -15.90
C ARG A 162 -1.81 7.79 -16.03
N HIS A 163 -1.83 6.49 -15.76
CA HIS A 163 -0.64 5.64 -15.76
C HIS A 163 0.54 6.24 -14.96
N GLU A 164 0.26 6.65 -13.72
CA GLU A 164 1.23 7.35 -12.86
C GLU A 164 1.28 6.73 -11.47
N LEU A 165 2.35 7.02 -10.72
CA LEU A 165 2.40 6.80 -9.28
C LEU A 165 2.04 8.07 -8.54
N LEU A 166 1.10 7.97 -7.61
CA LEU A 166 0.84 8.97 -6.59
C LEU A 166 1.65 8.62 -5.35
N ILE A 167 2.43 9.58 -4.88
CA ILE A 167 3.32 9.43 -3.74
C ILE A 167 2.89 10.43 -2.68
N SER A 168 2.49 9.95 -1.51
CA SER A 168 2.03 10.81 -0.42
C SER A 168 2.87 10.64 0.84
N GLY A 169 3.22 11.78 1.43
CA GLY A 169 3.82 11.92 2.76
C GLY A 169 3.55 13.33 3.30
N ASP A 170 4.60 14.04 3.73
CA ASP A 170 4.52 15.47 4.06
C ASP A 170 4.16 16.35 2.85
N ASN A 171 4.48 15.85 1.67
CA ASN A 171 4.13 16.41 0.38
C ASN A 171 3.45 15.35 -0.47
N PHE A 172 2.77 15.80 -1.51
CA PHE A 172 2.11 14.94 -2.48
C PHE A 172 2.74 15.15 -3.85
N PHE A 173 3.08 14.04 -4.49
CA PHE A 173 3.69 14.01 -5.81
C PHE A 173 2.94 13.06 -6.73
N SER A 174 3.03 13.32 -8.02
CA SER A 174 2.78 12.31 -9.04
C SER A 174 4.00 12.10 -9.91
N VAL A 175 4.25 10.84 -10.29
CA VAL A 175 5.30 10.44 -11.22
C VAL A 175 4.64 9.73 -12.39
N ASP A 176 4.67 10.37 -13.56
CA ASP A 176 4.20 9.76 -14.80
C ASP A 176 5.13 8.61 -15.18
N LEU A 177 4.59 7.40 -15.35
CA LEU A 177 5.41 6.20 -15.56
C LEU A 177 5.93 6.07 -17.00
N GLU A 178 5.35 6.80 -17.97
CA GLU A 178 5.81 6.78 -19.36
C GLU A 178 7.00 7.73 -19.60
N SER A 179 6.89 8.95 -19.09
CA SER A 179 7.86 10.03 -19.29
C SER A 179 8.88 10.14 -18.15
N GLY A 180 8.54 9.62 -16.96
CA GLY A 180 9.31 9.82 -15.74
C GLY A 180 9.18 11.25 -15.16
N GLU A 181 8.27 12.07 -15.69
CA GLU A 181 8.04 13.42 -15.16
C GLU A 181 7.44 13.35 -13.76
N CYS A 182 8.07 14.05 -12.82
CA CYS A 182 7.56 14.19 -11.46
C CYS A 182 6.99 15.58 -11.22
N THR A 183 5.76 15.65 -10.72
CA THR A 183 5.08 16.89 -10.36
C THR A 183 4.65 16.89 -8.91
N SER A 184 4.72 18.05 -8.24
CA SER A 184 4.16 18.23 -6.89
C SER A 184 2.80 18.91 -6.97
N LEU A 185 1.89 18.54 -6.06
CA LEU A 185 0.66 19.31 -5.91
C LEU A 185 0.99 20.72 -5.40
N PRO A 186 0.34 21.77 -5.94
CA PRO A 186 0.64 23.17 -5.59
C PRO A 186 0.26 23.52 -4.15
N ARG A 187 -0.56 22.69 -3.49
CA ARG A 187 -0.98 22.88 -2.10
C ARG A 187 -0.63 21.64 -1.28
N ARG A 188 -0.06 21.86 -0.10
CA ARG A 188 0.22 20.78 0.85
C ARG A 188 -1.08 20.16 1.34
N VAL A 189 -1.23 18.87 1.09
CA VAL A 189 -2.25 18.00 1.66
C VAL A 189 -1.53 16.73 2.11
N SER A 190 -1.75 16.33 3.36
CA SER A 190 -1.12 15.15 3.96
C SER A 190 -2.22 14.21 4.45
N PRO A 191 -2.90 13.54 3.51
CA PRO A 191 -3.91 12.56 3.87
C PRO A 191 -3.26 11.30 4.45
N LEU A 192 -4.04 10.53 5.22
CA LEU A 192 -3.57 9.24 5.74
C LEU A 192 -3.48 8.21 4.62
N GLN A 193 -4.45 8.21 3.72
CA GLN A 193 -4.49 7.32 2.57
C GLN A 193 -5.24 8.00 1.43
N ILE A 194 -4.87 7.64 0.21
CA ILE A 194 -5.47 8.10 -1.04
C ILE A 194 -5.93 6.92 -1.89
N ARG A 195 -6.93 7.16 -2.72
CA ARG A 195 -7.41 6.27 -3.77
C ARG A 195 -7.84 7.09 -4.98
N THR A 196 -7.66 6.53 -6.17
CA THR A 196 -8.22 7.10 -7.40
C THR A 196 -9.43 6.31 -7.86
N THR A 197 -10.38 7.01 -8.47
CA THR A 197 -11.52 6.38 -9.14
C THR A 197 -11.23 6.20 -10.63
N SER A 198 -12.04 5.39 -11.32
CA SER A 198 -11.97 5.24 -12.78
C SER A 198 -12.18 6.55 -13.54
N ASP A 199 -12.86 7.53 -12.91
CA ASP A 199 -13.14 8.85 -13.48
C ASP A 199 -12.07 9.89 -13.11
N ASP A 200 -10.87 9.44 -12.69
CA ASP A 200 -9.72 10.27 -12.31
C ASP A 200 -9.99 11.21 -11.11
N GLN A 201 -10.91 10.83 -10.22
CA GLN A 201 -11.09 11.54 -8.95
C GLN A 201 -10.07 11.06 -7.93
N LEU A 202 -9.44 12.00 -7.21
CA LEU A 202 -8.57 11.69 -6.09
C LEU A 202 -9.37 11.81 -4.78
N LEU A 203 -9.62 10.66 -4.17
CA LEU A 203 -10.23 10.56 -2.86
C LEU A 203 -9.15 10.35 -1.82
N ALA A 204 -9.35 10.95 -0.66
CA ALA A 204 -8.40 10.90 0.44
C ALA A 204 -9.13 10.77 1.76
N VAL A 205 -8.57 9.98 2.68
CA VAL A 205 -9.06 9.90 4.05
C VAL A 205 -8.14 10.68 4.97
N SER A 206 -8.76 11.38 5.90
CA SER A 206 -8.13 12.04 7.05
C SER A 206 -8.88 11.63 8.30
N PHE A 207 -8.39 12.03 9.48
CA PHE A 207 -9.04 11.68 10.75
C PHE A 207 -10.54 12.01 10.76
N ARG A 208 -11.37 10.98 10.63
CA ARG A 208 -12.84 11.05 10.58
C ARG A 208 -13.38 11.90 9.42
N THR A 209 -12.72 11.92 8.27
CA THR A 209 -13.21 12.68 7.13
C THR A 209 -12.79 12.04 5.82
N LEU A 210 -13.75 11.90 4.90
CA LEU A 210 -13.49 11.59 3.50
C LEU A 210 -13.42 12.90 2.71
N LEU A 211 -12.36 13.07 1.95
CA LEU A 211 -12.02 14.25 1.19
C LEU A 211 -11.94 13.89 -0.30
N GLN A 212 -12.26 14.86 -1.15
CA GLN A 212 -11.91 14.84 -2.57
C GLN A 212 -10.89 15.96 -2.80
N ILE A 213 -9.78 15.63 -3.46
CA ILE A 213 -8.69 16.56 -3.76
C ILE A 213 -8.74 16.86 -5.26
N ASP A 214 -8.85 18.14 -5.61
CA ASP A 214 -8.66 18.59 -6.98
C ASP A 214 -7.17 18.50 -7.33
N ARG A 215 -6.85 17.71 -8.34
CA ARG A 215 -5.47 17.36 -8.70
C ARG A 215 -4.71 18.49 -9.40
N ALA A 216 -5.40 19.48 -9.95
CA ALA A 216 -4.78 20.60 -10.64
C ALA A 216 -4.45 21.76 -9.68
N THR A 217 -5.31 21.97 -8.69
CA THR A 217 -5.27 23.13 -7.79
C THR A 217 -4.87 22.76 -6.36
N GLY A 218 -5.01 21.49 -5.97
CA GLY A 218 -4.86 21.04 -4.58
C GLY A 218 -6.01 21.53 -3.67
N GLU A 219 -7.12 22.02 -4.23
CA GLU A 219 -8.31 22.32 -3.45
C GLU A 219 -8.94 21.05 -2.87
N VAL A 220 -9.51 21.17 -1.68
CA VAL A 220 -10.05 20.03 -0.93
C VAL A 220 -11.52 20.27 -0.64
N ALA A 221 -12.35 19.32 -1.04
CA ALA A 221 -13.77 19.26 -0.71
C ALA A 221 -14.03 18.14 0.32
N ILE A 222 -14.87 18.42 1.32
CA ILE A 222 -15.32 17.38 2.28
C ILE A 222 -16.46 16.60 1.63
N VAL A 223 -16.26 15.30 1.46
CA VAL A 223 -17.26 14.36 0.95
C VAL A 223 -18.13 13.82 2.08
N SER A 224 -17.51 13.45 3.21
CA SER A 224 -18.22 12.97 4.41
C SER A 224 -17.44 13.27 5.70
N LYS A 225 -18.15 13.40 6.82
CA LYS A 225 -17.61 13.52 8.19
C LYS A 225 -17.99 12.30 9.03
#